data_AF-A0A8K0TGM5-F1
#
_entry.id   AF-A0A8K0TGM5-F1
#
_cell.length_a   1.000
_cell.length_b   1.000
_cell.length_c   1.000
_cell.angle_alpha   90.00
_cell.angle_beta   90.00
_cell.angle_gamma   90.00
#
_symmetry.space_group_name_H-M   'P 1'
#
loop_
_entity.id
_entity.type
_entity.pdbx_description
1 polymer ?
#
loop_
_entity_poly.entity_id
_entity_poly.type
_entity_poly.pdbx_seq_one_letter_code
_entity_poly.pdbx_strand_id
1 'polypeptide(L)'
;MNPAQLPLHLQLAHLRKVLSTNKTLIEVLGRARSLHLPNWYLAAGSLSQTIWNHASSKPPDTGISDYDLVYFDNSDLTYEAEDVHIQKSRQLFADLGVDVEIRNQARVHLWYEKKHGVPCSPHDSVESGIDSWISTSAMIGVRLEDDGQWSVYAPRGLSDFFNMVVKPNPVLGTRAAFEKKAERWKSIWPGLKIEPWPVA
;
A
#
# COMPACT_ATOMS: atom_id res chain seq x y z
N MET A 1 25.01 -8.61 0.46
CA MET A 1 24.84 -7.37 1.24
C MET A 1 23.37 -7.27 1.62
N ASN A 2 23.04 -7.01 2.90
CA ASN A 2 21.64 -6.92 3.34
C ASN A 2 21.04 -5.56 2.91
N PRO A 3 20.01 -5.51 2.04
CA PRO A 3 19.39 -4.25 1.63
C PRO A 3 18.83 -3.43 2.81
N ALA A 4 18.42 -4.07 3.90
CA ALA A 4 17.89 -3.42 5.10
C ALA A 4 18.91 -2.56 5.87
N GLN A 5 20.20 -2.72 5.59
CA GLN A 5 21.31 -2.03 6.27
C GLN A 5 22.08 -1.09 5.32
N LEU A 6 21.60 -0.90 4.10
CA LEU A 6 22.18 0.08 3.18
C LEU A 6 21.92 1.51 3.68
N PRO A 7 22.78 2.49 3.34
CA PRO A 7 22.43 3.91 3.39
C PRO A 7 21.10 4.18 2.70
N LEU A 8 20.30 5.12 3.23
CA LEU A 8 18.92 5.33 2.78
C LEU A 8 18.78 5.55 1.27
N HIS A 9 19.65 6.36 0.65
CA HIS A 9 19.59 6.59 -0.80
C HIS A 9 19.83 5.31 -1.62
N LEU A 10 20.64 4.37 -1.11
CA LEU A 10 20.84 3.06 -1.72
C LEU A 10 19.67 2.10 -1.45
N GLN A 11 18.99 2.24 -0.30
CA GLN A 11 17.71 1.54 -0.05
C GLN A 11 16.64 1.97 -1.05
N LEU A 12 16.52 3.27 -1.34
CA LEU A 12 15.58 3.80 -2.34
C LEU A 12 15.92 3.32 -3.76
N ALA A 13 17.20 3.32 -4.13
CA ALA A 13 17.65 2.76 -5.40
C ALA A 13 17.33 1.26 -5.51
N HIS A 14 17.55 0.49 -4.43
CA HIS A 14 17.20 -0.92 -4.37
C HIS A 14 15.69 -1.15 -4.46
N LEU A 15 14.89 -0.37 -3.71
CA LEU A 15 13.43 -0.42 -3.75
C LEU A 15 12.92 -0.22 -5.18
N ARG A 16 13.35 0.85 -5.85
CA ARG A 16 12.97 1.12 -7.24
C ARG A 16 13.33 -0.04 -8.16
N LYS A 17 14.55 -0.60 -8.03
CA LYS A 17 15.00 -1.76 -8.81
C LYS A 17 14.08 -2.96 -8.59
N VAL A 18 13.72 -3.27 -7.34
CA VAL A 18 12.86 -4.40 -6.99
C VAL A 18 11.43 -4.20 -7.50
N LEU A 19 10.82 -3.04 -7.21
CA LEU A 19 9.46 -2.75 -7.66
C LEU A 19 9.34 -2.72 -9.19
N SER A 20 10.40 -2.30 -9.89
CA SER A 20 10.46 -2.34 -11.37
C SER A 20 10.45 -3.74 -11.98
N THR A 21 10.63 -4.80 -11.18
CA THR A 21 10.46 -6.18 -11.67
C THR A 21 9.00 -6.57 -11.83
N ASN A 22 8.09 -5.92 -11.11
CA ASN A 22 6.65 -6.09 -11.28
C ASN A 22 6.14 -5.14 -12.36
N LYS A 23 5.96 -5.67 -13.58
CA LYS A 23 5.52 -4.87 -14.74
C LYS A 23 4.13 -4.26 -14.54
N THR A 24 3.22 -5.00 -13.91
CA THR A 24 1.86 -4.51 -13.63
C THR A 24 1.89 -3.33 -12.67
N LEU A 25 2.70 -3.39 -11.61
CA LEU A 25 2.91 -2.28 -10.68
C LEU A 25 3.40 -1.03 -11.43
N ILE A 26 4.39 -1.18 -12.31
CA ILE A 26 4.92 -0.07 -13.10
C ILE A 26 3.88 0.52 -14.04
N GLU A 27 3.07 -0.32 -14.68
CA GLU A 27 1.99 0.12 -15.56
C GLU A 27 0.90 0.87 -14.79
N VAL A 28 0.51 0.36 -13.61
CA VAL A 28 -0.43 1.04 -12.71
C VAL A 28 0.12 2.39 -12.28
N LEU A 29 1.37 2.44 -11.82
CA LEU A 29 2.04 3.68 -11.37
C LEU A 29 2.13 4.71 -12.51
N GLY A 30 2.48 4.27 -13.72
CA GLY A 30 2.60 5.14 -14.90
C GLY A 30 1.26 5.72 -15.33
N ARG A 31 0.22 4.89 -15.43
CA ARG A 31 -1.12 5.32 -15.83
C ARG A 31 -1.81 6.16 -14.76
N ALA A 32 -1.61 5.85 -13.47
CA ALA A 32 -2.21 6.57 -12.35
C ALA A 32 -1.99 8.09 -12.41
N ARG A 33 -0.85 8.54 -12.95
CA ARG A 33 -0.55 9.96 -13.16
C ARG A 33 -1.62 10.68 -14.00
N SER A 34 -2.21 10.00 -14.99
CA SER A 34 -3.24 10.57 -15.87
C SER A 34 -4.60 10.78 -15.19
N LEU A 35 -4.80 10.21 -14.00
CA LEU A 35 -6.02 10.43 -13.22
C LEU A 35 -6.04 11.79 -12.53
N HIS A 36 -4.89 12.46 -12.44
CA HIS A 36 -4.72 13.76 -11.78
C HIS A 36 -5.31 13.80 -10.36
N LEU A 37 -5.16 12.70 -9.62
CA LEU A 37 -5.59 12.61 -8.22
C LEU A 37 -4.73 13.57 -7.36
N PRO A 38 -5.32 14.32 -6.41
CA PRO A 38 -4.54 15.15 -5.51
C PRO A 38 -3.79 14.30 -4.47
N ASN A 39 -2.51 14.59 -4.27
CA ASN A 39 -1.62 13.96 -3.27
C ASN A 39 -1.76 12.42 -3.19
N TRP A 40 -1.57 11.71 -4.30
CA TRP A 40 -1.83 10.27 -4.39
C TRP A 40 -0.60 9.39 -4.12
N TYR A 41 -0.83 8.12 -3.79
CA TYR A 41 0.17 7.05 -3.76
C TYR A 41 -0.42 5.73 -4.27
N LEU A 42 0.36 4.99 -5.07
CA LEU A 42 0.20 3.53 -5.14
C LEU A 42 0.83 2.95 -3.88
N ALA A 43 0.11 2.13 -3.13
CA ALA A 43 0.48 1.86 -1.75
C ALA A 43 0.22 0.40 -1.30
N ALA A 44 0.51 0.15 -0.03
CA ALA A 44 0.15 -1.07 0.69
C ALA A 44 0.68 -2.38 0.08
N GLY A 45 -0.23 -3.32 -0.17
CA GLY A 45 0.07 -4.73 -0.34
C GLY A 45 0.87 -5.04 -1.60
N SER A 46 0.55 -4.38 -2.72
CA SER A 46 1.25 -4.60 -3.98
C SER A 46 2.74 -4.28 -3.89
N LEU A 47 3.11 -3.23 -3.13
CA LEU A 47 4.49 -2.83 -2.91
C LEU A 47 5.23 -3.82 -2.00
N SER A 48 4.70 -4.12 -0.82
CA SER A 48 5.35 -5.01 0.15
C SER A 48 5.47 -6.43 -0.36
N GLN A 49 4.43 -6.95 -1.01
CA GLN A 49 4.44 -8.30 -1.56
C GLN A 49 5.42 -8.42 -2.74
N THR A 50 5.57 -7.39 -3.58
CA THR A 50 6.62 -7.38 -4.62
C THR A 50 8.02 -7.47 -3.99
N ILE A 51 8.26 -6.77 -2.87
CA ILE A 51 9.53 -6.85 -2.12
C ILE A 51 9.74 -8.27 -1.56
N TRP A 52 8.72 -8.87 -0.97
CA TRP A 52 8.79 -10.23 -0.42
C TRP A 52 8.97 -11.29 -1.50
N ASN A 53 8.35 -11.10 -2.67
CA ASN A 53 8.54 -11.95 -3.84
C ASN A 53 9.99 -11.93 -4.30
N HIS A 54 10.60 -10.75 -4.39
CA HIS A 54 12.01 -10.62 -4.70
C HIS A 54 12.90 -11.31 -3.65
N ALA A 55 12.66 -11.07 -2.37
CA ALA A 55 13.43 -11.68 -1.28
C ALA A 55 13.29 -13.21 -1.20
N SER A 56 12.16 -13.75 -1.68
CA SER A 56 11.84 -15.18 -1.68
C SER A 56 12.05 -15.86 -3.04
N SER A 57 12.65 -15.18 -4.01
CA SER A 57 12.86 -15.68 -5.38
C SER A 57 11.57 -16.20 -6.06
N LYS A 58 10.45 -15.51 -5.83
CA LYS A 58 9.15 -15.79 -6.45
C LYS A 58 8.88 -14.83 -7.62
N PRO A 59 7.95 -15.17 -8.55
CA PRO A 59 7.46 -14.23 -9.55
C PRO A 59 6.98 -12.92 -8.90
N PRO A 60 7.30 -11.74 -9.46
CA PRO A 60 7.05 -10.44 -8.82
C PRO A 60 5.58 -10.15 -8.44
N ASP A 61 4.64 -10.77 -9.15
CA ASP A 61 3.19 -10.64 -9.02
C ASP A 61 2.55 -11.67 -8.06
N THR A 62 3.33 -12.62 -7.53
CA THR A 62 2.81 -13.70 -6.69
C THR A 62 2.06 -13.16 -5.47
N GLY A 63 0.83 -13.63 -5.27
CA GLY A 63 0.03 -13.36 -4.06
C GLY A 63 -0.68 -12.00 -4.02
N ILE A 64 -0.36 -11.09 -4.96
CA ILE A 64 -0.96 -9.76 -5.06
C ILE A 64 -2.39 -9.90 -5.57
N SER A 65 -3.35 -9.44 -4.77
CA SER A 65 -4.78 -9.45 -5.11
C SER A 65 -5.23 -8.20 -5.84
N ASP A 66 -4.59 -7.07 -5.52
CA ASP A 66 -5.09 -5.73 -5.74
C ASP A 66 -3.94 -4.71 -5.68
N TYR A 67 -4.18 -3.56 -6.32
CA TYR A 67 -3.29 -2.40 -6.32
C TYR A 67 -4.03 -1.20 -5.71
N ASP A 68 -3.71 -0.88 -4.45
CA ASP A 68 -4.30 0.24 -3.73
C ASP A 68 -3.79 1.59 -4.25
N LEU A 69 -4.64 2.37 -4.92
CA LEU A 69 -4.35 3.73 -5.35
C LEU A 69 -5.12 4.73 -4.47
N VAL A 70 -4.41 5.30 -3.51
CA VAL A 70 -5.00 6.17 -2.48
C VAL A 70 -4.70 7.64 -2.75
N TYR A 71 -5.65 8.51 -2.44
CA TYR A 71 -5.53 9.96 -2.62
C TYR A 71 -6.28 10.70 -1.51
N PHE A 72 -6.12 12.02 -1.42
CA PHE A 72 -6.81 12.83 -0.40
C PHE A 72 -7.45 14.05 -1.05
N ASP A 73 -8.78 14.11 -0.95
CA ASP A 73 -9.54 15.28 -1.33
C ASP A 73 -10.68 15.48 -0.32
N ASN A 74 -10.63 16.57 0.45
CA ASN A 74 -11.65 16.92 1.43
C ASN A 74 -12.61 18.01 0.93
N SER A 75 -12.52 18.42 -0.33
CA SER A 75 -13.42 19.42 -0.92
C SER A 75 -14.83 18.86 -1.16
N ASP A 76 -14.94 17.57 -1.46
CA ASP A 76 -16.20 16.84 -1.62
C ASP A 76 -16.07 15.42 -1.05
N LEU A 77 -16.79 15.17 0.06
CA LEU A 77 -16.78 13.88 0.75
C LEU A 77 -17.93 12.96 0.34
N THR A 78 -18.65 13.22 -0.75
CA THR A 78 -19.80 12.41 -1.22
C THR A 78 -19.37 11.13 -1.93
N TYR A 79 -20.24 10.09 -1.85
CA TYR A 79 -20.28 8.89 -2.73
C TYR A 79 -19.62 9.12 -4.09
N GLU A 80 -20.31 10.03 -4.75
CA GLU A 80 -20.33 10.30 -6.17
C GLU A 80 -19.02 10.95 -6.63
N ALA A 81 -18.43 11.84 -5.82
CA ALA A 81 -17.14 12.45 -6.11
C ALA A 81 -16.02 11.40 -6.19
N GLU A 82 -15.99 10.44 -5.26
CA GLU A 82 -15.03 9.34 -5.30
C GLU A 82 -15.33 8.37 -6.45
N ASP A 83 -16.62 8.09 -6.72
CA ASP A 83 -17.04 7.18 -7.77
C ASP A 83 -16.62 7.65 -9.17
N VAL A 84 -16.58 8.96 -9.43
CA VAL A 84 -16.02 9.52 -10.68
C VAL A 84 -14.59 9.02 -10.92
N HIS A 85 -13.74 8.99 -9.88
CA HIS A 85 -12.37 8.48 -9.99
C HIS A 85 -12.33 6.95 -10.09
N ILE A 86 -13.22 6.25 -9.39
CA ILE A 86 -13.36 4.78 -9.49
C ILE A 86 -13.71 4.37 -10.94
N GLN A 87 -14.69 5.02 -11.57
CA GLN A 87 -15.09 4.68 -12.94
C GLN A 87 -13.99 5.00 -13.96
N LYS A 88 -13.32 6.15 -13.81
CA LYS A 88 -12.16 6.50 -14.65
C LYS A 88 -11.03 5.48 -14.52
N SER A 89 -10.72 5.06 -13.29
CA SER A 89 -9.74 4.02 -13.00
C SER A 89 -10.09 2.69 -13.68
N ARG A 90 -11.35 2.24 -13.55
CA ARG A 90 -11.81 1.00 -14.20
C ARG A 90 -11.59 1.00 -15.71
N GLN A 91 -11.86 2.13 -16.37
CA GLN A 91 -11.61 2.27 -17.81
C GLN A 91 -10.11 2.28 -18.13
N LEU A 92 -9.33 3.01 -17.32
CA LEU A 92 -7.90 3.20 -17.52
C LEU A 92 -7.08 1.91 -17.35
N PHE A 93 -7.51 0.99 -16.48
CA PHE A 93 -6.79 -0.24 -16.15
C PHE A 93 -7.45 -1.52 -16.68
N ALA A 94 -8.53 -1.40 -17.49
CA ALA A 94 -9.35 -2.53 -17.92
C ALA A 94 -8.57 -3.67 -18.61
N ASP A 95 -7.53 -3.34 -19.37
CA ASP A 95 -6.69 -4.28 -20.12
C ASP A 95 -5.64 -4.99 -19.26
N LEU A 96 -5.39 -4.53 -18.02
CA LEU A 96 -4.36 -5.11 -17.16
C LEU A 96 -4.80 -6.41 -16.48
N GLY A 97 -6.10 -6.70 -16.43
CA GLY A 97 -6.63 -7.89 -15.79
C GLY A 97 -6.40 -7.95 -14.27
N VAL A 98 -6.22 -6.80 -13.62
CA VAL A 98 -6.01 -6.67 -12.18
C VAL A 98 -7.00 -5.71 -11.55
N ASP A 99 -7.21 -5.83 -10.25
CA ASP A 99 -8.03 -4.90 -9.48
C ASP A 99 -7.19 -3.70 -9.02
N VAL A 100 -7.64 -2.49 -9.35
CA VAL A 100 -7.02 -1.24 -8.89
C VAL A 100 -8.04 -0.51 -8.03
N GLU A 101 -7.83 -0.55 -6.72
CA GLU A 101 -8.74 0.03 -5.75
C GLU A 101 -8.43 1.52 -5.54
N ILE A 102 -9.32 2.39 -6.03
CA ILE A 102 -9.25 3.82 -5.75
C ILE A 102 -9.87 4.11 -4.39
N ARG A 103 -9.16 4.84 -3.53
CA ARG A 103 -9.70 5.26 -2.23
C ARG A 103 -9.32 6.67 -1.84
N ASN A 104 -10.33 7.51 -1.58
CA ASN A 104 -10.17 8.81 -0.97
C ASN A 104 -10.00 8.67 0.56
N GLN A 105 -8.80 8.94 1.06
CA GLN A 105 -8.50 8.86 2.49
C GLN A 105 -9.31 9.86 3.32
N ALA A 106 -9.71 11.00 2.74
CA ALA A 106 -10.54 11.99 3.45
C ALA A 106 -11.90 11.42 3.88
N ARG A 107 -12.38 10.34 3.24
CA ARG A 107 -13.71 9.76 3.48
C ARG A 107 -13.72 8.48 4.30
N VAL A 108 -12.56 7.89 4.59
CA VAL A 108 -12.48 6.56 5.23
C VAL A 108 -13.29 6.52 6.53
N HIS A 109 -13.18 7.58 7.34
CA HIS A 109 -13.92 7.73 8.59
C HIS A 109 -15.45 7.64 8.46
N LEU A 110 -16.03 7.97 7.30
CA LEU A 110 -17.47 7.96 7.07
C LEU A 110 -18.07 6.55 6.96
N TRP A 111 -17.27 5.55 6.60
CA TRP A 111 -17.75 4.19 6.34
C TRP A 111 -16.99 3.10 7.09
N TYR A 112 -15.76 3.37 7.54
CA TYR A 112 -14.89 2.34 8.12
C TYR A 112 -15.49 1.68 9.35
N GLU A 113 -16.01 2.47 10.30
CA GLU A 113 -16.60 1.94 11.52
C GLU A 113 -17.81 1.05 11.23
N LYS A 114 -18.70 1.47 10.33
CA LYS A 114 -19.85 0.66 9.91
C LYS A 114 -19.42 -0.67 9.28
N LYS A 115 -18.32 -0.69 8.54
CA LYS A 115 -17.82 -1.89 7.83
C LYS A 115 -17.01 -2.82 8.73
N HIS A 116 -16.25 -2.28 9.68
CA HIS A 116 -15.23 -3.00 10.43
C HIS A 116 -15.45 -3.04 11.95
N GLY A 117 -16.41 -2.27 12.47
CA GLY A 117 -16.72 -2.21 13.90
C GLY A 117 -15.67 -1.48 14.75
N VAL A 118 -14.77 -0.72 14.13
CA VAL A 118 -13.71 0.04 14.81
C VAL A 118 -13.84 1.52 14.43
N PRO A 119 -13.92 2.44 15.41
CA PRO A 119 -13.96 3.87 15.14
C PRO A 119 -12.75 4.31 14.33
N CYS A 120 -13.00 5.16 13.34
CA CYS A 120 -11.96 5.75 12.50
C CYS A 120 -12.08 7.27 12.60
N SER A 121 -11.06 7.92 13.13
CA SER A 121 -11.00 9.38 13.11
C SER A 121 -10.78 9.88 11.67
N PRO A 122 -11.28 11.07 11.32
CA PRO A 122 -10.95 11.72 10.06
C PRO A 122 -9.43 11.78 9.85
N HIS A 123 -9.01 11.49 8.63
CA HIS A 123 -7.63 11.65 8.19
C HIS A 123 -7.43 13.10 7.72
N ASP A 124 -6.22 13.65 7.90
CA ASP A 124 -5.87 15.01 7.48
C ASP A 124 -5.03 15.03 6.19
N SER A 125 -4.60 13.86 5.74
CA SER A 125 -3.75 13.65 4.56
C SER A 125 -3.78 12.18 4.11
N VAL A 126 -3.23 11.88 2.93
CA VAL A 126 -3.03 10.47 2.52
C VAL A 126 -2.05 9.78 3.45
N GLU A 127 -0.97 10.46 3.81
CA GLU A 127 0.05 10.00 4.74
C GLU A 127 -0.59 9.55 6.06
N SER A 128 -1.50 10.35 6.65
CA SER A 128 -2.22 9.96 7.87
C SER A 128 -3.14 8.75 7.68
N GLY A 129 -3.70 8.57 6.49
CA GLY A 129 -4.46 7.36 6.14
C GLY A 129 -3.56 6.13 6.08
N ILE A 130 -2.41 6.23 5.41
CA ILE A 130 -1.39 5.17 5.34
C ILE A 130 -0.87 4.82 6.75
N ASP A 131 -0.63 5.82 7.60
CA ASP A 131 -0.17 5.64 8.97
C ASP A 131 -1.15 4.85 9.85
N SER A 132 -2.43 4.87 9.52
CA SER A 132 -3.47 4.18 10.28
C SER A 132 -3.54 2.67 10.00
N TRP A 133 -2.99 2.20 8.87
CA TRP A 133 -3.21 0.84 8.40
C TRP A 133 -2.73 -0.23 9.38
N ILE A 134 -3.52 -1.30 9.50
CA ILE A 134 -3.42 -2.39 10.49
C ILE A 134 -2.07 -3.12 10.57
N SER A 135 -1.16 -2.90 9.62
CA SER A 135 0.15 -3.55 9.56
C SER A 135 1.20 -2.60 9.02
N THR A 136 2.40 -2.60 9.63
CA THR A 136 3.54 -1.82 9.15
C THR A 136 3.97 -2.22 7.74
N SER A 137 3.69 -3.46 7.32
CA SER A 137 3.91 -3.92 5.95
C SER A 137 3.01 -3.27 4.91
N ALA A 138 1.95 -2.58 5.33
CA ALA A 138 1.14 -1.78 4.44
C ALA A 138 1.60 -0.31 4.41
N MET A 139 2.35 0.16 5.41
CA MET A 139 2.74 1.57 5.57
C MET A 139 3.86 1.98 4.62
N ILE A 140 3.60 1.89 3.31
CA ILE A 140 4.46 2.31 2.22
C ILE A 140 3.61 2.82 1.06
N GLY A 141 4.05 3.92 0.45
CA GLY A 141 3.45 4.50 -0.74
C GLY A 141 4.54 4.94 -1.72
N VAL A 142 4.26 4.81 -3.01
CA VAL A 142 5.10 5.31 -4.10
C VAL A 142 4.22 6.09 -5.06
N ARG A 143 4.69 7.25 -5.49
CA ARG A 143 4.07 8.03 -6.56
C ARG A 143 5.09 8.50 -7.57
N LEU A 144 4.62 8.74 -8.78
CA LEU A 144 5.43 9.31 -9.86
C LEU A 144 5.25 10.83 -9.88
N GLU A 145 6.36 11.55 -9.76
CA GLU A 145 6.40 13.01 -9.87
C GLU A 145 6.42 13.47 -11.34
N ASP A 146 6.27 14.77 -11.56
CA ASP A 146 6.15 15.31 -12.92
C ASP A 146 7.39 15.10 -13.79
N ASP A 147 8.57 15.10 -13.16
CA ASP A 147 9.88 14.84 -13.76
C ASP A 147 10.20 13.34 -13.92
N GLY A 148 9.26 12.46 -13.55
CA GLY A 148 9.42 11.01 -13.61
C GLY A 148 10.22 10.40 -12.45
N GLN A 149 10.59 11.19 -11.44
CA GLN A 149 11.17 10.64 -10.21
C GLN A 149 10.09 9.99 -9.34
N TRP A 150 10.55 9.11 -8.45
CA TRP A 150 9.68 8.44 -7.49
C TRP A 150 9.76 9.17 -6.15
N SER A 151 8.62 9.61 -5.65
CA SER A 151 8.47 9.95 -4.25
C SER A 151 8.02 8.72 -3.48
N VAL A 152 8.70 8.45 -2.35
CA VAL A 152 8.47 7.27 -1.52
C VAL A 152 8.07 7.74 -0.13
N TYR A 153 6.90 7.33 0.31
CA TYR A 153 6.43 7.50 1.68
C TYR A 153 6.61 6.17 2.42
N ALA A 154 7.47 6.15 3.45
CA ALA A 154 7.77 4.97 4.26
C ALA A 154 8.02 5.39 5.72
N PRO A 155 6.97 5.74 6.48
CA PRO A 155 7.07 6.35 7.82
C PRO A 155 7.77 5.45 8.86
N ARG A 156 7.85 4.14 8.58
CA ARG A 156 8.53 3.15 9.42
C ARG A 156 9.89 2.69 8.84
N GLY A 157 10.38 3.37 7.80
CA GLY A 157 11.57 2.98 7.04
C GLY A 157 11.36 1.73 6.18
N LEU A 158 12.40 1.30 5.46
CA LEU A 158 12.34 0.17 4.52
C LEU A 158 12.94 -1.13 5.08
N SER A 159 13.63 -1.07 6.22
CA SER A 159 14.37 -2.20 6.78
C SER A 159 13.48 -3.41 7.10
N ASP A 160 12.28 -3.19 7.66
CA ASP A 160 11.35 -4.30 7.96
C ASP A 160 10.86 -4.99 6.67
N PHE A 161 10.59 -4.24 5.60
CA PHE A 161 10.19 -4.79 4.30
C PHE A 161 11.25 -5.73 3.73
N PHE A 162 12.53 -5.30 3.75
CA PHE A 162 13.64 -6.10 3.22
C PHE A 162 14.03 -7.27 4.14
N ASN A 163 13.83 -7.15 5.45
CA ASN A 163 14.04 -8.25 6.40
C ASN A 163 12.83 -9.20 6.52
N MET A 164 11.78 -8.96 5.74
CA MET A 164 10.54 -9.76 5.76
C MET A 164 9.89 -9.79 7.15
N VAL A 165 9.87 -8.64 7.84
CA VAL A 165 9.26 -8.45 9.16
C VAL A 165 7.91 -7.74 9.00
N VAL A 166 6.88 -8.31 9.61
CA VAL A 166 5.51 -7.77 9.60
C VAL A 166 5.11 -7.49 11.04
N LYS A 167 4.79 -6.23 11.33
CA LYS A 167 4.34 -5.81 12.67
C LYS A 167 2.90 -5.32 12.60
N PRO A 168 2.06 -5.69 13.56
CA PRO A 168 0.73 -5.11 13.70
C PRO A 168 0.83 -3.62 14.04
N ASN A 169 -0.15 -2.86 13.59
CA ASN A 169 -0.35 -1.47 13.96
C ASN A 169 -1.77 -1.32 14.56
N PRO A 170 -1.91 -1.22 15.89
CA PRO A 170 -3.21 -1.24 16.57
C PRO A 170 -3.96 0.10 16.50
N VAL A 171 -3.66 0.96 15.51
CA VAL A 171 -4.35 2.25 15.30
C VAL A 171 -5.72 2.04 14.68
N LEU A 172 -5.79 1.34 13.54
CA LEU A 172 -7.04 1.10 12.83
C LEU A 172 -7.15 -0.37 12.38
N GLY A 173 -8.05 -1.09 13.06
CA GLY A 173 -8.34 -2.50 12.79
C GLY A 173 -8.40 -3.35 14.06
N THR A 174 -8.57 -4.65 13.88
CA THR A 174 -8.70 -5.60 15.00
C THR A 174 -7.60 -6.67 14.94
N ARG A 175 -7.27 -7.22 16.11
CA ARG A 175 -6.37 -8.37 16.23
C ARG A 175 -6.74 -9.49 15.26
N ALA A 176 -8.01 -9.88 15.21
CA ALA A 176 -8.49 -10.95 14.35
C ALA A 176 -8.30 -10.65 12.86
N ALA A 177 -8.51 -9.39 12.43
CA ALA A 177 -8.29 -8.98 11.04
C ALA A 177 -6.80 -9.02 10.66
N PHE A 178 -5.90 -8.62 11.56
CA PHE A 178 -4.46 -8.74 11.36
C PHE A 178 -4.02 -10.20 11.30
N GLU A 179 -4.41 -11.03 12.29
CA GLU A 179 -4.03 -12.44 12.36
C GLU A 179 -4.49 -13.20 11.11
N LYS A 180 -5.71 -12.94 10.61
CA LYS A 180 -6.19 -13.51 9.34
C LYS A 180 -5.33 -13.12 8.14
N LYS A 181 -4.89 -11.86 8.04
CA LYS A 181 -3.97 -11.41 6.97
C LYS A 181 -2.60 -12.07 7.12
N ALA A 182 -2.08 -12.12 8.34
CA ALA A 182 -0.82 -12.74 8.69
C ALA A 182 -0.78 -14.23 8.30
N GLU A 183 -1.84 -14.99 8.59
CA GLU A 183 -1.97 -16.40 8.20
C GLU A 183 -1.92 -16.58 6.67
N ARG A 184 -2.68 -15.77 5.91
CA ARG A 184 -2.61 -15.77 4.44
C ARG A 184 -1.21 -15.46 3.95
N TRP A 185 -0.56 -14.43 4.48
CA TRP A 185 0.79 -14.07 4.05
C TRP A 185 1.80 -15.16 4.34
N LYS A 186 1.74 -15.78 5.54
CA LYS A 186 2.69 -16.82 5.94
C LYS A 186 2.56 -18.10 5.10
N SER A 187 1.38 -18.40 4.57
CA SER A 187 1.20 -19.56 3.66
C SER A 187 1.86 -19.34 2.30
N ILE A 188 1.94 -18.08 1.83
CA ILE A 188 2.59 -17.71 0.56
C ILE A 188 4.10 -17.53 0.75
N TRP A 189 4.50 -16.83 1.81
CA TRP A 189 5.89 -16.54 2.18
C TRP A 189 6.21 -17.11 3.57
N PRO A 190 6.61 -18.39 3.67
CA PRO A 190 6.93 -19.04 4.95
C PRO A 190 8.07 -18.35 5.74
N GLY A 191 8.93 -17.59 5.06
CA GLY A 191 10.03 -16.83 5.65
C GLY A 191 9.63 -15.53 6.35
N LEU A 192 8.35 -15.11 6.28
CA LEU A 192 7.88 -13.90 6.98
C LEU A 192 7.98 -14.07 8.50
N LYS A 193 8.56 -13.07 9.15
CA LYS A 193 8.60 -12.92 10.60
C LYS A 193 7.43 -12.03 11.02
N ILE A 194 6.42 -12.64 11.61
CA ILE A 194 5.20 -11.95 12.01
C ILE A 194 5.27 -11.71 13.51
N GLU A 195 5.31 -10.45 13.92
CA GLU A 195 5.22 -10.06 15.32
C GLU A 195 3.79 -10.23 15.84
N PRO A 196 3.61 -10.64 17.10
CA PRO A 196 2.28 -10.83 17.67
C PRO A 196 1.57 -9.49 17.86
N TRP A 197 0.23 -9.53 17.89
CA TRP A 197 -0.58 -8.37 18.28
C TRP A 197 -0.16 -7.88 19.67
N PRO A 198 0.03 -6.56 19.89
CA PRO A 198 0.46 -6.05 21.19
C PRO A 198 -0.56 -6.40 22.27
N VAL A 199 -0.08 -6.84 23.43
CA VAL A 199 -0.94 -7.01 24.60
C VAL A 199 -1.22 -5.63 25.18
N ALA A 200 -2.49 -5.37 25.51
CA ALA A 200 -2.91 -4.13 26.18
C ALA A 200 -2.39 -4.05 27.62
#